data_AF-A0A1X1Y3W6-F1
#
_entry.id   AF-A0A1X1Y3W6-F1
#
_cell.length_a   1.000
_cell.length_b   1.000
_cell.length_c   1.000
_cell.angle_alpha   90.00
_cell.angle_beta   90.00
_cell.angle_gamma   90.00
#
_symmetry.space_group_name_H-M   'P 1'
#
loop_
_entity.id
_entity.type
_entity.pdbx_description
1 polymer ?
#
loop_
_entity_poly.entity_id
_entity_poly.type
_entity_poly.pdbx_seq_one_letter_code
_entity_poly.pdbx_strand_id
1 'polypeptide(L)'
;MKISRLAVQRRVAGIGAGCLLGGMAIAALGAPQAGATPDCGPEGVRATVSPATGSACAYLAAHPDANQAVGAAYNHPRPPVLISLRNYVTQHPQEYGDLRDILTPIGGTSPSS
;
A
#
# COMPACT_ATOMS: atom_id res chain seq x y z
N MET A 1 -34.62 -16.51 51.37
CA MET A 1 -34.86 -17.06 50.01
C MET A 1 -34.70 -15.95 48.98
N LYS A 2 -33.71 -16.03 48.08
CA LYS A 2 -33.79 -15.67 46.65
C LYS A 2 -32.45 -16.06 46.01
N ILE A 3 -32.51 -16.92 45.00
CA ILE A 3 -31.37 -17.39 44.19
C ILE A 3 -31.51 -16.69 42.84
N SER A 4 -30.42 -16.19 42.26
CA SER A 4 -30.20 -15.98 40.81
C SER A 4 -28.71 -15.63 40.64
N ARG A 5 -27.79 -16.55 40.34
CA ARG A 5 -27.46 -17.16 39.03
C ARG A 5 -27.37 -16.17 37.88
N LEU A 6 -26.25 -15.47 37.81
CA LEU A 6 -25.59 -15.14 36.55
C LEU A 6 -24.12 -15.61 36.71
N ALA A 7 -23.89 -16.86 36.32
CA ALA A 7 -22.58 -17.30 35.89
C ALA A 7 -22.24 -16.61 34.55
N VAL A 8 -20.99 -16.76 34.07
CA VAL A 8 -20.53 -16.46 32.69
C VAL A 8 -20.37 -14.94 32.47
N GLN A 9 -19.20 -14.32 32.26
CA GLN A 9 -17.89 -14.69 31.69
C GLN A 9 -16.85 -13.69 32.24
N ARG A 10 -15.78 -14.12 32.94
CA ARG A 10 -14.50 -14.63 32.42
C ARG A 10 -13.56 -13.54 31.86
N ARG A 11 -12.63 -13.14 32.74
CA ARG A 11 -11.21 -12.82 32.50
C ARG A 11 -10.88 -11.78 31.42
N VAL A 12 -10.55 -10.57 31.87
CA VAL A 12 -9.32 -9.90 31.41
C VAL A 12 -8.62 -9.35 32.65
N ALA A 13 -7.75 -10.17 33.23
CA ALA A 13 -6.81 -9.79 34.27
C ALA A 13 -5.43 -10.28 33.81
N GLY A 14 -4.46 -9.38 33.75
CA GLY A 14 -3.06 -9.74 33.50
C GLY A 14 -2.27 -8.67 32.76
N ILE A 15 -2.05 -7.52 33.41
CA ILE A 15 -0.86 -6.69 33.15
C ILE A 15 0.32 -7.44 33.78
N GLY A 16 1.37 -7.71 33.01
CA GLY A 16 2.60 -8.32 33.52
C GLY A 16 3.73 -8.29 32.51
N ALA A 17 4.81 -7.58 32.86
CA ALA A 17 5.98 -7.28 32.05
C ALA A 17 6.85 -8.50 31.71
N GLY A 18 7.40 -8.54 30.49
CA GLY A 18 8.43 -9.47 30.05
C GLY A 18 9.58 -8.71 29.36
N CYS A 19 10.76 -8.80 29.95
CA CYS A 19 12.00 -8.13 29.57
C CYS A 19 12.76 -8.83 28.42
N LEU A 20 13.46 -8.01 27.62
CA LEU A 20 14.81 -8.18 27.04
C LEU A 20 15.07 -9.27 25.95
N LEU A 21 15.53 -8.76 24.80
CA LEU A 21 16.57 -9.32 23.91
C LEU A 21 16.55 -10.83 23.63
N GLY A 22 16.01 -11.22 22.47
CA GLY A 22 16.23 -12.54 21.91
C GLY A 22 15.65 -12.72 20.51
N GLY A 23 16.52 -13.09 19.56
CA GLY A 23 16.13 -13.97 18.45
C GLY A 23 15.79 -13.28 17.13
N MET A 24 16.80 -13.18 16.26
CA MET A 24 16.58 -13.22 14.81
C MET A 24 16.12 -14.63 14.41
N ALA A 25 15.31 -14.72 13.33
CA ALA A 25 14.65 -15.89 12.74
C ALA A 25 13.23 -16.16 13.31
N ILE A 26 12.15 -16.18 12.52
CA ILE A 26 11.88 -17.05 11.37
C ILE A 26 10.96 -16.34 10.35
N ALA A 27 11.16 -16.68 9.08
CA ALA A 27 10.44 -16.27 7.87
C ALA A 27 8.91 -16.13 8.03
N ALA A 28 8.41 -14.89 7.90
CA ALA A 28 7.00 -14.60 7.65
C ALA A 28 6.79 -14.40 6.15
N LEU A 29 6.84 -15.49 5.38
CA LEU A 29 6.24 -15.50 4.05
C LEU A 29 4.72 -15.58 4.24
N GLY A 30 4.05 -14.41 4.29
CA GLY A 30 2.62 -14.32 4.01
C GLY A 30 1.67 -14.09 5.19
N ALA A 31 1.95 -13.15 6.10
CA ALA A 31 0.90 -12.56 6.93
C ALA A 31 0.80 -11.04 6.66
N PRO A 32 -0.38 -10.48 6.37
CA PRO A 32 -0.56 -9.04 6.46
C PRO A 32 -0.26 -8.64 7.90
N GLN A 33 0.74 -7.79 8.04
CA GLN A 33 1.15 -7.10 9.24
C GLN A 33 -0.07 -6.49 9.94
N ALA A 34 -0.64 -7.24 10.87
CA ALA A 34 -1.68 -6.76 11.76
C ALA A 34 -1.04 -5.78 12.75
N GLY A 35 -1.17 -4.49 12.47
CA GLY A 35 -0.96 -3.42 13.45
C GLY A 35 0.47 -2.92 13.67
N ALA A 36 1.42 -3.18 12.76
CA ALA A 36 2.61 -2.35 12.71
C ALA A 36 2.21 -1.00 12.11
N THR A 37 2.47 0.10 12.82
CA THR A 37 2.40 1.42 12.18
C THR A 37 3.33 1.39 10.96
N PRO A 38 2.91 1.92 9.79
CA PRO A 38 3.80 2.02 8.63
C PRO A 38 5.14 2.61 9.06
N ASP A 39 6.24 1.97 8.67
CA ASP A 39 7.56 2.51 8.93
C ASP A 39 7.74 3.75 8.04
N CYS A 40 7.37 4.90 8.60
CA CYS A 40 7.47 6.20 7.94
C CYS A 40 8.92 6.75 7.98
N GLY A 41 9.89 5.95 8.45
CA GLY A 41 11.30 6.27 8.37
C GLY A 41 11.80 6.23 6.93
N PRO A 42 12.97 6.84 6.64
CA PRO A 42 13.52 6.88 5.29
C PRO A 42 13.70 5.49 4.67
N GLU A 43 14.15 4.51 5.46
CA GLU A 43 14.35 3.13 4.99
C GLU A 43 13.02 2.41 4.74
N GLY A 44 12.02 2.58 5.60
CA GLY A 44 10.68 2.01 5.39
C GLY A 44 9.97 2.57 4.16
N VAL A 45 10.07 3.89 3.94
CA VAL A 45 9.56 4.54 2.73
C VAL A 45 10.29 4.01 1.49
N ARG A 46 11.62 3.91 1.51
CA ARG A 46 12.43 3.40 0.40
C ARG A 46 12.09 1.94 0.06
N ALA A 47 11.91 1.11 1.08
CA ALA A 47 11.51 -0.29 0.93
C ALA A 47 10.14 -0.45 0.23
N THR A 48 9.29 0.57 0.28
CA THR A 48 7.97 0.57 -0.37
C THR A 48 8.02 1.23 -1.76
N VAL A 49 8.69 2.38 -1.86
CA VAL A 49 8.75 3.19 -3.09
C VAL A 49 9.61 2.52 -4.17
N SER A 50 10.75 1.95 -3.81
CA SER A 50 11.67 1.37 -4.79
C SER A 50 11.05 0.21 -5.60
N PRO A 51 10.41 -0.80 -5.00
CA PRO A 51 9.77 -1.86 -5.78
C PRO A 51 8.58 -1.35 -6.60
N ALA A 52 7.72 -0.49 -6.05
CA ALA A 52 6.58 0.08 -6.78
C ALA A 52 7.04 0.89 -8.00
N THR A 53 8.10 1.70 -7.85
CA THR A 53 8.69 2.48 -8.94
C THR A 53 9.30 1.55 -10.00
N GLY A 54 9.99 0.48 -9.58
CA GLY A 54 10.54 -0.52 -10.50
C GLY A 54 9.46 -1.19 -11.34
N SER A 55 8.36 -1.61 -10.70
CA SER A 55 7.20 -2.19 -11.38
C SER A 55 6.54 -1.20 -12.35
N ALA A 56 6.39 0.08 -11.96
CA ALA A 56 5.84 1.11 -12.83
C ALA A 56 6.73 1.36 -14.06
N CYS A 57 8.05 1.42 -13.88
CA CYS A 57 8.99 1.54 -14.98
C CYS A 57 8.91 0.34 -15.94
N ALA A 58 8.80 -0.88 -15.40
CA ALA A 58 8.66 -2.09 -16.22
C ALA A 58 7.35 -2.08 -17.02
N TYR A 59 6.25 -1.63 -16.41
CA TYR A 59 4.96 -1.47 -17.07
C TYR A 59 5.02 -0.45 -18.22
N LEU A 60 5.55 0.75 -17.96
CA LEU A 60 5.72 1.79 -18.99
C LEU A 60 6.66 1.34 -20.11
N ALA A 61 7.69 0.54 -19.82
CA ALA A 61 8.55 -0.03 -20.86
C ALA A 61 7.78 -0.99 -21.80
N ALA A 62 6.78 -1.69 -21.28
CA ALA A 62 5.91 -2.56 -22.07
C ALA A 62 4.77 -1.79 -22.78
N HIS A 63 4.48 -0.55 -22.36
CA HIS A 63 3.34 0.26 -22.82
C HIS A 63 3.85 1.61 -23.36
N PRO A 64 4.32 1.66 -24.62
CA PRO A 64 5.00 2.84 -25.16
C PRO A 64 4.10 4.08 -25.23
N ASP A 65 2.80 3.92 -25.49
CA ASP A 65 1.84 5.02 -25.49
C ASP A 65 1.62 5.60 -24.08
N ALA A 66 1.50 4.75 -23.05
CA ALA A 66 1.46 5.17 -21.65
C ALA A 66 2.72 5.93 -21.26
N ASN A 67 3.89 5.40 -21.67
CA ASN A 67 5.18 6.02 -21.41
C ASN A 67 5.31 7.40 -22.07
N GLN A 68 4.79 7.58 -23.30
CA GLN A 68 4.76 8.89 -23.94
C GLN A 68 3.86 9.87 -23.19
N ALA A 69 2.64 9.45 -22.81
CA ALA A 69 1.69 10.32 -22.13
C ALA A 69 2.20 10.75 -20.74
N VAL A 70 2.67 9.80 -19.94
CA VAL A 70 3.24 10.05 -18.60
C VAL A 70 4.55 10.82 -18.71
N GLY A 71 5.43 10.44 -19.63
CA GLY A 71 6.70 11.12 -19.85
C GLY A 71 6.53 12.58 -20.31
N ALA A 72 5.59 12.85 -21.21
CA ALA A 72 5.29 14.22 -21.63
C ALA A 72 4.79 15.07 -20.46
N ALA A 73 3.88 14.53 -19.65
CA ALA A 73 3.36 15.22 -18.46
C ALA A 73 4.44 15.46 -17.40
N TYR A 74 5.34 14.49 -17.21
CA TYR A 74 6.46 14.61 -16.27
C TYR A 74 7.45 15.71 -16.68
N ASN A 75 7.85 15.73 -17.96
CA ASN A 75 8.82 16.71 -18.45
C ASN A 75 8.21 18.12 -18.58
N HIS A 76 6.93 18.20 -18.95
CA HIS A 76 6.26 19.46 -19.23
C HIS A 76 4.80 19.46 -18.71
N PRO A 77 4.59 19.70 -17.40
CA PRO A 77 3.27 19.74 -16.78
C PRO A 77 2.52 21.04 -17.10
N ARG A 78 2.28 21.29 -18.40
CA ARG A 78 1.48 22.42 -18.89
C ARG A 78 0.03 21.96 -19.06
N PRO A 79 -0.97 22.87 -18.95
CA PRO A 79 -2.38 22.50 -19.04
C PRO A 79 -2.75 21.65 -20.26
N PRO A 80 -2.26 21.93 -21.49
CA PRO A 80 -2.54 21.08 -22.65
C PRO A 80 -2.06 19.63 -22.50
N VAL A 81 -0.88 19.43 -21.91
CA VAL A 81 -0.29 18.10 -21.72
C VAL A 81 -1.07 17.31 -20.67
N LEU A 82 -1.51 17.98 -19.59
CA LEU A 82 -2.34 17.34 -18.56
C LEU A 82 -3.72 16.95 -19.10
N ILE A 83 -4.31 17.78 -19.99
CA ILE A 83 -5.57 17.44 -20.68
C ILE A 83 -5.37 16.21 -21.57
N SER A 84 -4.27 16.15 -22.33
CA SER A 84 -3.92 14.98 -23.14
C SER A 84 -3.74 13.72 -22.29
N LEU A 85 -3.05 13.82 -21.14
CA LEU A 85 -2.91 12.70 -20.20
C LEU A 85 -4.27 12.26 -19.63
N ARG A 86 -5.14 13.20 -19.27
CA ARG A 86 -6.50 12.87 -18.80
C ARG A 86 -7.33 12.17 -19.87
N ASN A 87 -7.26 12.65 -21.11
CA ASN A 87 -7.95 12.01 -22.24
C ASN A 87 -7.40 10.61 -22.51
N TYR A 88 -6.09 10.45 -22.38
CA TYR A 88 -5.42 9.16 -22.50
C TYR A 88 -5.95 8.16 -21.47
N VAL A 89 -5.87 8.46 -20.17
CA VAL A 89 -6.36 7.52 -19.12
C VAL A 89 -7.88 7.26 -19.19
N THR A 90 -8.65 8.17 -19.80
CA THR A 90 -10.09 7.99 -20.04
C THR A 90 -10.35 6.98 -21.17
N GLN A 91 -9.51 6.99 -22.21
CA GLN A 91 -9.58 6.05 -23.33
C GLN A 91 -8.94 4.70 -22.98
N HIS A 92 -8.03 4.68 -22.01
CA HIS A 92 -7.28 3.50 -21.56
C HIS A 92 -7.59 3.18 -20.07
N PRO A 93 -8.86 2.88 -19.72
CA PRO A 93 -9.24 2.68 -18.31
C PRO A 93 -8.60 1.44 -17.68
N GLN A 94 -8.29 0.42 -18.49
CA GLN A 94 -7.61 -0.78 -18.02
C GLN A 94 -6.15 -0.48 -17.63
N GLU A 95 -5.43 0.27 -18.46
CA GLU A 95 -4.03 0.66 -18.19
C GLU A 95 -3.91 1.60 -17.00
N TYR A 96 -4.90 2.49 -16.83
CA TYR A 96 -5.03 3.29 -15.61
C TYR A 96 -5.22 2.42 -14.36
N GLY A 97 -6.03 1.36 -14.46
CA GLY A 97 -6.23 0.40 -13.37
C GLY A 97 -4.95 -0.33 -12.99
N ASP A 98 -4.20 -0.81 -13.99
CA ASP A 98 -2.94 -1.52 -13.79
C ASP A 98 -1.87 -0.61 -13.14
N LEU A 99 -1.69 0.61 -13.68
CA LEU A 99 -0.81 1.61 -13.08
C LEU A 99 -1.20 1.93 -11.62
N ARG A 100 -2.49 2.01 -11.30
CA ARG A 100 -2.95 2.22 -9.92
C ARG A 100 -2.65 1.03 -9.02
N ASP A 101 -2.87 -0.18 -9.50
CA ASP A 101 -2.57 -1.40 -8.76
C ASP A 101 -1.08 -1.48 -8.41
N ILE A 102 -0.21 -1.27 -9.41
CA ILE A 102 1.25 -1.22 -9.25
C ILE A 102 1.69 -0.18 -8.22
N LEU A 103 1.03 0.98 -8.19
CA LEU A 103 1.35 2.09 -7.28
C LEU A 103 0.58 2.01 -5.95
N THR A 104 -0.25 1.00 -5.73
CA THR A 104 -1.01 0.82 -4.47
C THR A 104 -0.12 0.87 -3.21
N PRO A 105 1.08 0.25 -3.18
CA PRO A 105 1.95 0.28 -2.00
C PRO A 105 2.34 1.70 -1.57
N ILE A 106 2.47 2.63 -2.53
CA ILE A 106 2.83 4.03 -2.26
C ILE A 106 1.59 4.95 -2.12
N GLY A 107 0.49 4.59 -2.78
CA GLY A 107 -0.69 5.44 -2.92
C GLY A 107 -1.69 5.39 -1.78
N GLY A 108 -1.53 4.43 -0.85
CA GLY A 108 -2.22 4.41 0.44
C GLY A 108 -3.69 4.86 0.39
N THR A 109 -4.54 4.17 -0.37
CA THR A 109 -6.01 4.04 -0.15
C THR A 109 -6.62 3.24 -1.29
N SER A 110 -6.89 1.96 -1.05
CA SER A 110 -7.98 1.29 -1.78
C SER A 110 -9.28 2.03 -1.40
N PRO A 111 -10.15 2.41 -2.35
CA PRO A 111 -11.51 2.79 -2.00
C PRO A 111 -12.18 1.53 -1.45
N SER A 112 -12.24 1.41 -0.12
CA SER A 112 -13.06 0.42 0.56
C SER A 112 -14.50 0.59 0.08
N SER A 113 -15.00 -0.39 -0.68
CA SER A 113 -16.43 -0.59 -0.91
C SER A 113 -16.97 -1.55 0.14
#